data_AF-A0A0G4I7Z6-F1
#
_entry.id   AF-A0A0G4I7Z6-F1
#
_cell.length_a   1.000
_cell.length_b   1.000
_cell.length_c   1.000
_cell.angle_alpha   90.00
_cell.angle_beta   90.00
_cell.angle_gamma   90.00
#
_symmetry.space_group_name_H-M   'P 1'
#
loop_
_entity.id
_entity.type
_entity.pdbx_description
1 polymer ?
#
loop_
_entity_poly.entity_id
_entity_poly.type
_entity_poly.pdbx_seq_one_letter_code
_entity_poly.pdbx_strand_id
1 'polypeptide(L)'
;MFKSMSSLTPSAGGDNASAKESQKQQEGENPQRTDATNTETQKGDGDIDLSSKDIDLCFACDCTGSMSSYIHTAQQTIKSIATELTQADKNVRFGLVEYRDHPPQDMSFITRVHNFTEDLHQMQTYVDNMSASGGGDGPGAVTAALHEVLNMPWRETATKVVVIIADAPPHGLRNPGDGFPNGDPLGRDPLQIARQLQSKEVVVY
;
A
#
# COMPACT_ATOMS: atom_id res chain seq x y z
N MET A 1 10.54 -45.06 31.67
CA MET A 1 9.19 -45.65 31.71
C MET A 1 8.64 -45.70 30.29
N PHE A 2 8.37 -46.91 29.82
CA PHE A 2 7.45 -47.40 28.78
C PHE A 2 7.03 -46.55 27.55
N LYS A 3 7.22 -47.20 26.39
CA LYS A 3 6.63 -46.98 25.05
C LYS A 3 5.09 -46.90 25.08
N SER A 4 4.51 -46.22 24.08
CA SER A 4 3.43 -46.82 23.26
C SER A 4 3.39 -46.21 21.85
N MET A 5 3.54 -47.07 20.85
CA MET A 5 3.06 -46.89 19.48
C MET A 5 1.57 -47.26 19.43
N SER A 6 0.81 -46.74 18.47
CA SER A 6 -0.06 -47.54 17.59
C SER A 6 -0.77 -46.69 16.53
N SER A 7 -0.79 -47.27 15.34
CA SER A 7 -1.35 -46.82 14.06
C SER A 7 -2.71 -47.47 13.75
N LEU A 8 -3.27 -47.14 12.57
CA LEU A 8 -4.36 -47.79 11.78
C LEU A 8 -5.78 -47.21 12.04
N THR A 9 -6.69 -46.97 11.07
CA THR A 9 -6.82 -47.14 9.60
C THR A 9 -8.13 -46.44 9.13
N PRO A 10 -8.39 -46.31 7.81
CA PRO A 10 -9.53 -45.60 7.21
C PRO A 10 -10.73 -46.50 6.80
N SER A 11 -11.86 -45.89 6.44
CA SER A 11 -13.04 -46.52 5.77
C SER A 11 -13.84 -45.37 5.10
N ALA A 12 -14.14 -45.26 3.80
CA ALA A 12 -14.55 -46.14 2.69
C ALA A 12 -16.09 -46.15 2.44
N GLY A 13 -16.47 -45.82 1.20
CA GLY A 13 -17.77 -46.13 0.55
C GLY A 13 -18.82 -45.01 0.60
N GLY A 14 -19.52 -44.65 -0.48
CA GLY A 14 -19.58 -45.16 -1.85
C GLY A 14 -20.76 -44.50 -2.62
N ASP A 15 -20.61 -44.42 -3.95
CA ASP A 15 -21.58 -44.65 -5.05
C ASP A 15 -23.00 -44.02 -4.99
N ASN A 16 -23.67 -43.59 -6.06
CA ASN A 16 -23.67 -44.10 -7.43
C ASN A 16 -24.41 -43.13 -8.38
N ALA A 17 -24.18 -43.37 -9.66
CA ALA A 17 -24.60 -42.69 -10.86
C ALA A 17 -26.07 -42.95 -11.31
N SER A 18 -26.39 -42.30 -12.45
CA SER A 18 -27.20 -42.81 -13.58
C SER A 18 -28.64 -42.30 -13.64
N ALA A 19 -29.30 -42.02 -14.77
CA ALA A 19 -29.01 -41.71 -16.18
C ALA A 19 -30.40 -41.69 -16.88
N LYS A 20 -30.43 -41.24 -18.15
CA LYS A 20 -31.41 -41.56 -19.22
C LYS A 20 -32.76 -40.82 -19.23
N GLU A 21 -33.43 -40.54 -20.35
CA GLU A 21 -33.17 -40.53 -21.82
C GLU A 21 -34.52 -40.10 -22.49
N SER A 22 -34.48 -39.73 -23.78
CA SER A 22 -35.55 -39.90 -24.81
C SER A 22 -36.48 -38.73 -25.24
N GLN A 23 -36.11 -38.12 -26.39
CA GLN A 23 -36.81 -37.99 -27.70
C GLN A 23 -38.34 -37.67 -27.83
N LYS A 24 -38.70 -36.71 -28.72
CA LYS A 24 -39.45 -36.93 -30.00
C LYS A 24 -39.56 -35.66 -30.90
N GLN A 25 -39.84 -35.90 -32.19
CA GLN A 25 -39.74 -35.07 -33.42
C GLN A 25 -41.07 -34.41 -33.90
N GLN A 26 -40.94 -33.58 -34.98
CA GLN A 26 -41.83 -33.28 -36.15
C GLN A 26 -42.28 -31.79 -36.26
N GLU A 27 -41.81 -30.99 -37.23
CA GLU A 27 -42.12 -30.84 -38.70
C GLU A 27 -43.25 -29.80 -38.99
N GLY A 28 -43.01 -28.87 -39.93
CA GLY A 28 -44.08 -28.14 -40.65
C GLY A 28 -43.87 -26.65 -41.01
N GLU A 29 -43.46 -26.40 -42.26
CA GLU A 29 -43.87 -25.33 -43.21
C GLU A 29 -43.62 -23.80 -43.00
N ASN A 30 -43.19 -23.18 -44.11
CA ASN A 30 -43.02 -21.74 -44.42
C ASN A 30 -44.16 -21.33 -45.39
N PRO A 31 -44.74 -20.11 -45.33
CA PRO A 31 -44.29 -19.06 -46.27
C PRO A 31 -44.39 -17.59 -45.76
N GLN A 32 -43.33 -16.82 -46.09
CA GLN A 32 -43.36 -15.51 -46.78
C GLN A 32 -43.59 -14.19 -46.00
N ARG A 33 -42.50 -13.39 -46.00
CA ARG A 33 -42.35 -11.90 -45.99
C ARG A 33 -43.25 -11.07 -45.05
N THR A 34 -42.62 -10.31 -44.15
CA THR A 34 -42.50 -8.83 -44.22
C THR A 34 -41.58 -8.28 -43.13
N ASP A 35 -40.88 -7.20 -43.51
CA ASP A 35 -40.36 -6.08 -42.73
C ASP A 35 -39.17 -6.22 -41.78
N ALA A 36 -38.22 -5.33 -42.07
CA ALA A 36 -37.05 -5.01 -41.29
C ALA A 36 -37.45 -4.32 -39.99
N THR A 37 -36.90 -4.79 -38.88
CA THR A 37 -36.75 -4.00 -37.66
C THR A 37 -35.40 -4.34 -37.02
N ASN A 38 -34.55 -3.32 -36.99
CA ASN A 38 -33.34 -3.25 -36.17
C ASN A 38 -33.64 -3.77 -34.75
N THR A 39 -32.83 -4.71 -34.28
CA THR A 39 -32.76 -5.02 -32.85
C THR A 39 -31.33 -4.84 -32.38
N GLU A 40 -31.22 -3.92 -31.44
CA GLU A 40 -30.00 -3.40 -30.84
C GLU A 40 -29.25 -4.50 -30.09
N THR A 41 -27.94 -4.53 -30.31
CA THR A 41 -26.97 -5.27 -29.51
C THR A 41 -27.01 -4.73 -28.08
N GLN A 42 -27.51 -5.51 -27.11
CA GLN A 42 -27.18 -5.27 -25.71
C GLN A 42 -25.74 -5.73 -25.47
N LYS A 43 -24.81 -4.78 -25.61
CA LYS A 43 -23.43 -4.89 -25.14
C LYS A 43 -23.43 -4.41 -23.69
N GLY A 44 -23.11 -5.29 -22.75
CA GLY A 44 -22.85 -4.89 -21.37
C GLY A 44 -21.59 -4.02 -21.34
N ASP A 45 -21.76 -2.73 -21.11
CA ASP A 45 -20.68 -1.80 -20.78
C ASP A 45 -20.17 -2.11 -19.37
N GLY A 46 -19.24 -3.06 -19.30
CA GLY A 46 -18.19 -3.05 -18.31
C GLY A 46 -16.94 -2.48 -18.96
N ASP A 47 -16.98 -1.21 -19.36
CA ASP A 47 -15.76 -0.48 -19.67
C ASP A 47 -15.00 -0.36 -18.35
N ILE A 48 -14.09 -1.29 -18.09
CA ILE A 48 -13.01 -1.03 -17.14
C ILE A 48 -12.18 0.04 -17.83
N ASP A 49 -12.40 1.28 -17.40
CA ASP A 49 -11.58 2.40 -17.81
C ASP A 49 -10.12 2.11 -17.40
N LEU A 50 -9.32 1.75 -18.40
CA LEU A 50 -7.87 1.61 -18.28
C LEU A 50 -7.17 2.96 -18.54
N SER A 51 -7.92 4.07 -18.66
CA SER A 51 -7.35 5.41 -18.62
C SER A 51 -6.64 5.62 -17.28
N SER A 52 -5.60 6.45 -17.31
CA SER A 52 -4.52 6.54 -16.31
C SER A 52 -4.95 6.22 -14.87
N LYS A 53 -4.51 5.07 -14.34
CA LYS A 53 -4.72 4.75 -12.92
C LYS A 53 -4.25 5.91 -12.07
N ASP A 54 -5.19 6.49 -11.32
CA ASP A 54 -4.95 7.40 -10.21
C ASP A 54 -3.78 6.91 -9.36
N ILE A 55 -2.86 7.80 -9.00
CA ILE A 55 -1.69 7.47 -8.17
C ILE A 55 -1.77 8.26 -6.88
N ASP A 56 -1.70 7.58 -5.75
CA ASP A 56 -1.40 8.21 -4.47
C ASP A 56 0.04 7.80 -4.10
N LEU A 57 0.93 8.77 -4.01
CA LEU A 57 2.34 8.57 -3.68
C LEU A 57 2.68 9.31 -2.39
N CYS A 58 3.03 8.57 -1.35
CA CYS A 58 3.50 9.11 -0.08
C CYS A 58 5.01 8.91 0.06
N PHE A 59 5.70 9.91 0.60
CA PHE A 59 7.08 9.78 1.06
C PHE A 59 7.11 9.77 2.58
N ALA A 60 7.72 8.75 3.18
CA ALA A 60 8.02 8.72 4.61
C ALA A 60 9.52 9.01 4.80
N CYS A 61 9.87 10.21 5.23
CA CYS A 61 11.24 10.71 5.20
C CYS A 61 11.82 10.89 6.61
N ASP A 62 12.93 10.21 6.86
CA ASP A 62 13.76 10.40 8.03
C ASP A 62 14.37 11.81 8.02
N CYS A 63 14.13 12.54 9.10
CA CYS A 63 14.63 13.89 9.32
C CYS A 63 15.50 13.97 10.59
N THR A 64 16.02 12.84 11.08
CA THR A 64 17.00 12.78 12.19
C THR A 64 18.35 13.38 11.77
N GLY A 65 19.22 13.61 12.75
CA GLY A 65 20.53 14.22 12.51
C GLY A 65 21.47 13.39 11.61
N SER A 66 21.35 12.06 11.59
CA SER A 66 22.17 11.18 10.73
C SER A 66 21.96 11.46 9.25
N MET A 67 20.75 11.87 8.87
CA MET A 67 20.37 12.26 7.52
C MET A 67 21.04 13.55 7.01
N SER A 68 21.88 14.25 7.79
CA SER A 68 22.44 15.56 7.42
C SER A 68 23.16 15.58 6.07
N SER A 69 23.88 14.52 5.70
CA SER A 69 24.54 14.40 4.39
C SER A 69 23.59 14.01 3.25
N TYR A 70 22.40 13.52 3.56
CA TYR A 70 21.46 12.93 2.61
C TYR A 70 20.22 13.80 2.38
N ILE A 71 19.86 14.67 3.33
CA ILE A 71 18.58 15.40 3.32
C ILE A 71 18.41 16.24 2.06
N HIS A 72 19.48 16.90 1.59
CA HIS A 72 19.41 17.69 0.36
C HIS A 72 19.18 16.80 -0.86
N THR A 73 19.86 15.66 -0.96
CA THR A 73 19.65 14.70 -2.05
C THR A 73 18.24 14.13 -2.01
N ALA A 74 17.74 13.75 -0.83
CA ALA A 74 16.36 13.29 -0.64
C ALA A 74 15.36 14.35 -1.13
N GLN A 75 15.55 15.62 -0.76
CA GLN A 75 14.74 16.74 -1.24
C GLN A 75 14.73 16.84 -2.76
N GLN A 76 15.90 16.78 -3.41
CA GLN A 76 15.97 16.85 -4.87
C GLN A 76 15.32 15.65 -5.56
N THR A 77 15.53 14.44 -5.03
CA THR A 77 14.95 13.22 -5.59
C THR A 77 13.42 13.23 -5.49
N ILE A 78 12.86 13.59 -4.33
CA ILE A 78 11.41 13.70 -4.15
C ILE A 78 10.83 14.71 -5.14
N LYS A 79 11.45 15.90 -5.27
CA LYS A 79 10.99 16.94 -6.20
C LYS A 79 11.07 16.50 -7.66
N SER A 80 12.11 15.76 -8.04
CA SER A 80 12.24 15.20 -9.39
C SER A 80 11.11 14.21 -9.69
N ILE A 81 10.89 13.24 -8.79
CA ILE A 81 9.82 12.24 -8.94
C ILE A 81 8.45 12.91 -9.04
N ALA A 82 8.16 13.87 -8.15
CA ALA A 82 6.90 14.60 -8.18
C ALA A 82 6.70 15.35 -9.51
N THR A 83 7.74 16.04 -9.98
CA THR A 83 7.70 16.77 -11.26
C THR A 83 7.49 15.83 -12.45
N GLU A 84 8.21 14.72 -12.50
CA GLU A 84 8.11 13.72 -13.58
C GLU A 84 6.71 13.09 -13.64
N LEU A 85 6.14 12.73 -12.48
CA LEU A 85 4.79 12.15 -12.43
C LEU A 85 3.70 13.15 -12.82
N THR A 86 3.82 14.40 -12.40
CA THR A 86 2.91 15.48 -12.85
C THR A 86 3.04 15.73 -14.35
N GLN A 87 4.26 15.73 -14.91
CA GLN A 87 4.49 15.91 -16.35
C GLN A 87 4.00 14.75 -17.21
N ALA A 88 3.94 13.54 -16.65
CA ALA A 88 3.42 12.35 -17.32
C ALA A 88 1.88 12.31 -17.45
N ASP A 89 1.20 13.44 -17.15
CA ASP A 89 -0.26 13.61 -17.19
C ASP A 89 -1.00 12.51 -16.41
N LYS A 90 -0.45 12.16 -15.25
CA LYS A 90 -1.05 11.22 -14.29
C LYS A 90 -1.88 12.00 -13.28
N ASN A 91 -3.04 11.46 -12.92
CA ASN A 91 -3.81 11.95 -11.78
C ASN A 91 -3.13 11.53 -10.46
N VAL A 92 -2.06 12.24 -10.11
CA VAL A 92 -1.20 11.95 -8.96
C VAL A 92 -1.49 12.89 -7.79
N ARG A 93 -1.53 12.33 -6.60
CA ARG A 93 -1.53 13.08 -5.34
C ARG A 93 -0.29 12.70 -4.52
N PHE A 94 0.34 13.70 -3.92
CA PHE A 94 1.55 13.55 -3.13
C PHE A 94 1.28 13.75 -1.65
N GLY A 95 1.80 12.85 -0.83
CA GLY A 95 1.82 12.98 0.62
C GLY A 95 3.26 12.97 1.15
N LEU A 96 3.47 13.57 2.32
CA LEU A 96 4.76 13.54 3.00
C LEU A 96 4.54 13.29 4.50
N VAL A 97 5.22 12.29 5.04
CA VAL A 97 5.36 12.05 6.47
C VAL A 97 6.83 12.24 6.82
N GLU A 98 7.14 13.36 7.47
CA GLU A 98 8.45 13.54 8.10
C GLU A 98 8.45 12.81 9.43
N TYR A 99 9.56 12.17 9.80
CA TYR A 99 9.72 11.63 11.14
C TYR A 99 11.12 11.85 11.70
N ARG A 100 11.21 11.84 13.02
CA ARG A 100 12.48 11.83 13.74
C ARG A 100 12.47 10.71 14.77
N ASP A 101 12.56 11.06 16.03
CA ASP A 101 12.74 10.13 17.12
C ASP A 101 11.80 10.48 18.29
N HIS A 102 11.65 9.55 19.21
CA HIS A 102 10.85 9.70 20.40
C HIS A 102 11.63 10.42 21.52
N PRO A 103 10.92 11.13 22.42
CA PRO A 103 11.51 11.57 23.68
C PRO A 103 12.02 10.38 24.50
N PRO A 104 13.23 10.44 25.10
CA PRO A 104 14.05 11.64 25.28
C PRO A 104 15.10 11.92 24.18
N GLN A 105 15.21 11.07 23.15
CA GLN A 105 16.24 11.23 22.10
C GLN A 105 15.98 12.47 21.24
N ASP A 106 14.71 12.76 20.97
CA ASP A 106 14.29 14.01 20.35
C ASP A 106 13.07 14.59 21.06
N MET A 107 13.09 15.91 21.28
CA MET A 107 12.04 16.67 21.94
C MET A 107 11.27 17.60 20.96
N SER A 108 11.65 17.61 19.68
CA SER A 108 11.10 18.51 18.67
C SER A 108 9.77 18.01 18.10
N PHE A 109 9.79 16.85 17.42
CA PHE A 109 8.60 16.16 16.94
C PHE A 109 8.95 14.70 16.63
N ILE A 110 7.95 13.82 16.71
CA ILE A 110 8.10 12.41 16.30
C ILE A 110 7.72 12.28 14.82
N THR A 111 6.55 12.80 14.44
CA THR A 111 6.06 12.83 13.06
C THR A 111 5.45 14.19 12.70
N ARG A 112 5.53 14.56 11.42
CA ARG A 112 4.73 15.64 10.81
C ARG A 112 4.10 15.11 9.55
N VAL A 113 2.78 15.25 9.46
CA VAL A 113 1.98 14.68 8.37
C VAL A 113 1.49 15.81 7.46
N HIS A 114 1.87 15.72 6.20
CA HIS A 114 1.31 16.50 5.11
C HIS A 114 0.43 15.58 4.28
N ASN A 115 -0.88 15.81 4.33
CA ASN A 115 -1.86 15.01 3.62
C ASN A 115 -1.71 15.12 2.09
N PHE A 116 -2.39 14.23 1.38
CA PHE A 116 -2.38 14.18 -0.08
C PHE A 116 -2.79 15.51 -0.72
N THR A 117 -1.96 15.98 -1.66
CA THR A 117 -2.21 17.18 -2.48
C THR A 117 -1.93 16.90 -3.95
N GLU A 118 -2.72 17.50 -4.83
CA GLU A 118 -2.50 17.52 -6.29
C GLU A 118 -1.59 18.69 -6.70
N ASP A 119 -1.35 19.65 -5.79
CA ASP A 119 -0.53 20.83 -6.04
C ASP A 119 0.96 20.49 -5.89
N LEU A 120 1.64 20.38 -7.04
CA LEU A 120 3.08 20.15 -7.11
C LEU A 120 3.88 21.21 -6.34
N HIS A 121 3.50 22.48 -6.39
CA HIS A 121 4.21 23.56 -5.70
C HIS A 121 4.05 23.43 -4.18
N GLN A 122 2.86 23.05 -3.72
CA GLN A 122 2.62 22.76 -2.31
C GLN A 122 3.49 21.59 -1.82
N MET A 123 3.56 20.49 -2.59
CA MET A 123 4.45 19.37 -2.27
C MET A 123 5.91 19.79 -2.23
N GLN A 124 6.39 20.57 -3.21
CA GLN A 124 7.76 21.10 -3.21
C GLN A 124 8.05 21.96 -1.97
N THR A 125 7.07 22.77 -1.55
CA THR A 125 7.17 23.57 -0.32
C THR A 125 7.30 22.71 0.93
N TYR A 126 6.54 21.61 1.03
CA TYR A 126 6.70 20.67 2.15
C TYR A 126 8.10 20.08 2.19
N VAL A 127 8.60 19.64 1.02
CA VAL A 127 9.93 19.03 0.87
C VAL A 127 11.05 20.02 1.21
N ASP A 128 10.96 21.28 0.74
CA ASP A 128 11.96 22.31 1.01
C ASP A 128 12.07 22.68 2.50
N ASN A 129 11.00 22.43 3.28
CA ASN A 129 10.99 22.68 4.73
C ASN A 129 11.56 21.51 5.57
N MET A 130 11.86 20.36 4.96
CA MET A 130 12.51 19.26 5.67
C MET A 130 13.92 19.66 6.14
N SER A 131 14.31 19.18 7.31
CA SER A 131 15.65 19.41 7.86
C SER A 131 16.09 18.25 8.76
N ALA A 132 17.34 17.84 8.61
CA ALA A 132 17.98 16.82 9.43
C ALA A 132 18.40 17.40 10.79
N SER A 133 17.86 16.88 11.89
CA SER A 133 18.25 17.25 13.25
C SER A 133 17.71 16.25 14.27
N GLY A 134 18.21 16.29 15.51
CA GLY A 134 17.72 15.44 16.60
C GLY A 134 18.04 13.94 16.41
N GLY A 135 17.33 13.10 17.15
CA GLY A 135 17.68 11.68 17.37
C GLY A 135 18.92 11.53 18.27
N GLY A 136 19.49 10.33 18.33
CA GLY A 136 20.78 10.15 19.01
C GLY A 136 21.19 8.74 19.40
N ASP A 137 20.30 7.77 19.31
CA ASP A 137 20.54 6.39 19.75
C ASP A 137 20.77 5.39 18.60
N GLY A 138 20.66 5.85 17.35
CA GLY A 138 20.96 5.10 16.15
C GLY A 138 19.70 4.78 15.32
N PRO A 139 18.72 4.03 15.85
CA PRO A 139 17.44 3.82 15.17
C PRO A 139 16.58 5.10 15.14
N GLY A 140 15.49 5.06 14.37
CA GLY A 140 14.51 6.15 14.31
C GLY A 140 13.07 5.69 14.49
N ALA A 141 12.15 6.65 14.60
CA ALA A 141 10.71 6.42 14.79
C ALA A 141 9.97 5.98 13.50
N VAL A 142 10.58 5.07 12.72
CA VAL A 142 10.01 4.54 11.47
C VAL A 142 8.63 3.93 11.70
N THR A 143 8.43 3.22 12.81
CA THR A 143 7.13 2.63 13.17
C THR A 143 6.04 3.69 13.35
N ALA A 144 6.38 4.84 13.95
CA ALA A 144 5.46 5.96 14.08
C ALA A 144 5.11 6.54 12.70
N ALA A 145 6.09 6.70 11.82
CA ALA A 145 5.86 7.16 10.45
C ALA A 145 4.94 6.22 9.67
N LEU A 146 5.20 4.90 9.71
CA LEU A 146 4.37 3.89 9.06
C LEU A 146 2.94 3.89 9.59
N HIS A 147 2.75 4.14 10.87
CA HIS A 147 1.42 4.30 11.46
C HIS A 147 0.69 5.52 10.89
N GLU A 148 1.35 6.66 10.72
CA GLU A 148 0.73 7.83 10.08
C GLU A 148 0.38 7.53 8.62
N VAL A 149 1.30 6.92 7.86
CA VAL A 149 1.09 6.48 6.47
C VAL A 149 -0.15 5.58 6.36
N LEU A 150 -0.32 4.62 7.27
CA LEU A 150 -1.48 3.71 7.29
C LEU A 150 -2.81 4.44 7.44
N ASN A 151 -2.81 5.60 8.10
CA ASN A 151 -3.99 6.40 8.41
C ASN A 151 -4.23 7.57 7.44
N MET A 152 -3.39 7.73 6.42
CA MET A 152 -3.60 8.74 5.38
C MET A 152 -4.86 8.46 4.53
N PRO A 153 -5.47 9.49 3.92
CA PRO A 153 -6.72 9.37 3.16
C PRO A 153 -6.48 8.86 1.72
N TRP A 154 -6.04 7.60 1.61
CA TRP A 154 -5.83 6.91 0.33
C TRP A 154 -7.13 6.77 -0.48
N ARG A 155 -7.08 7.05 -1.78
CA ARG A 155 -8.16 6.75 -2.73
C ARG A 155 -8.34 5.25 -2.88
N GLU A 156 -9.57 4.76 -2.78
CA GLU A 156 -9.87 3.32 -2.89
C GLU A 156 -9.35 2.71 -4.19
N THR A 157 -9.56 3.39 -5.32
CA THR A 157 -9.23 2.91 -6.67
C THR A 157 -7.82 3.28 -7.15
N ALA A 158 -7.06 4.06 -6.38
CA ALA A 158 -5.72 4.49 -6.77
C ALA A 158 -4.69 3.37 -6.62
N THR A 159 -3.63 3.45 -7.43
CA THR A 159 -2.36 2.79 -7.17
C THR A 159 -1.71 3.50 -5.99
N LYS A 160 -1.51 2.79 -4.87
CA LYS A 160 -1.05 3.35 -3.60
C LYS A 160 0.38 2.94 -3.33
N VAL A 161 1.26 3.93 -3.18
CA VAL A 161 2.68 3.70 -2.95
C VAL A 161 3.17 4.57 -1.81
N VAL A 162 3.93 3.99 -0.89
CA VAL A 162 4.78 4.72 0.04
C VAL A 162 6.24 4.39 -0.23
N VAL A 163 7.09 5.41 -0.27
CA VAL A 163 8.55 5.28 -0.36
C VAL A 163 9.15 5.74 0.96
N ILE A 164 9.86 4.85 1.64
CA ILE A 164 10.58 5.14 2.88
C ILE A 164 11.99 5.60 2.52
N ILE A 165 12.37 6.78 3.01
CA ILE A 165 13.70 7.35 2.84
C ILE A 165 14.33 7.45 4.22
N ALA A 166 15.34 6.62 4.49
CA ALA A 166 15.95 6.50 5.81
C ALA A 166 17.40 6.01 5.70
N ASP A 167 18.23 6.33 6.70
CA ASP A 167 19.57 5.76 6.87
C ASP A 167 19.71 4.85 8.12
N ALA A 168 18.63 4.73 8.90
CA ALA A 168 18.55 3.96 10.12
C ALA A 168 17.35 2.99 10.17
N PRO A 169 17.45 1.87 10.91
CA PRO A 169 16.34 0.94 11.13
C PRO A 169 15.29 1.48 12.13
N PRO A 170 14.09 0.86 12.23
CA PRO A 170 13.18 1.10 13.34
C PRO A 170 13.77 0.66 14.69
N HIS A 171 13.30 1.27 15.77
CA HIS A 171 13.49 0.76 17.13
C HIS A 171 12.97 -0.67 17.32
N GLY A 172 13.54 -1.39 18.29
CA GLY A 172 13.09 -2.73 18.67
C GLY A 172 13.70 -3.87 17.86
N LEU A 173 14.67 -3.58 16.99
CA LEU A 173 15.41 -4.58 16.21
C LEU A 173 16.75 -5.00 16.85
N ARG A 174 16.89 -4.83 18.17
CA ARG A 174 18.06 -5.23 18.98
C ARG A 174 19.37 -4.56 18.55
N ASN A 175 19.29 -3.29 18.14
CA ASN A 175 20.47 -2.51 17.81
C ASN A 175 21.21 -2.09 19.08
N PRO A 176 22.54 -2.24 19.17
CA PRO A 176 23.30 -1.74 20.29
C PRO A 176 23.11 -0.23 20.45
N GLY A 177 22.75 0.22 21.64
CA GLY A 177 22.54 1.65 21.92
C GLY A 177 21.10 2.13 21.75
N ASP A 178 20.19 1.30 21.22
CA ASP A 178 18.77 1.61 21.04
C ASP A 178 18.13 2.04 22.38
N GLY A 179 17.63 3.27 22.44
CA GLY A 179 16.93 3.86 23.57
C GLY A 179 15.51 3.31 23.74
N PHE A 180 14.98 2.63 22.72
CA PHE A 180 13.67 1.99 22.72
C PHE A 180 13.78 0.52 22.30
N PRO A 181 14.47 -0.33 23.08
CA PRO A 181 14.79 -1.70 22.71
C PRO A 181 13.57 -2.63 22.58
N ASN A 182 12.40 -2.19 23.06
CA ASN A 182 11.13 -2.91 22.94
C ASN A 182 10.28 -2.42 21.74
N GLY A 183 10.82 -1.53 20.89
CA GLY A 183 10.13 -0.94 19.76
C GLY A 183 9.42 0.36 20.09
N ASP A 184 8.43 0.71 19.26
CA ASP A 184 7.66 1.94 19.38
C ASP A 184 7.03 2.10 20.78
N PRO A 185 7.18 3.24 21.46
CA PRO A 185 6.67 3.46 22.81
C PRO A 185 5.15 3.29 22.98
N LEU A 186 4.37 3.39 21.90
CA LEU A 186 2.92 3.15 21.93
C LEU A 186 2.55 1.69 21.69
N GLY A 187 3.53 0.77 21.70
CA GLY A 187 3.32 -0.67 21.55
C GLY A 187 2.97 -1.10 20.12
N ARG A 188 3.28 -0.26 19.13
CA ARG A 188 3.04 -0.54 17.72
C ARG A 188 4.13 -1.45 17.15
N ASP A 189 3.76 -2.44 16.34
CA ASP A 189 4.68 -3.32 15.63
C ASP A 189 4.79 -2.90 14.14
N PRO A 190 5.98 -2.53 13.64
CA PRO A 190 6.15 -2.13 12.24
C PRO A 190 5.78 -3.26 11.25
N LEU A 191 5.96 -4.54 11.60
CA LEU A 191 5.58 -5.66 10.74
C LEU A 191 4.07 -5.85 10.68
N GLN A 192 3.37 -5.61 11.80
CA GLN A 192 1.91 -5.60 11.80
C GLN A 192 1.37 -4.46 10.94
N ILE A 193 1.95 -3.26 11.05
CA ILE A 193 1.57 -2.10 10.23
C ILE A 193 1.84 -2.37 8.75
N ALA A 194 2.99 -2.95 8.40
CA ALA A 194 3.31 -3.32 7.02
C ALA A 194 2.29 -4.31 6.42
N ARG A 195 1.83 -5.29 7.21
CA ARG A 195 0.74 -6.20 6.79
C ARG A 195 -0.59 -5.47 6.62
N GLN A 196 -0.89 -4.48 7.46
CA GLN A 196 -2.09 -3.66 7.32
C GLN A 196 -2.03 -2.79 6.06
N LEU A 197 -0.88 -2.18 5.77
CA LEU A 197 -0.64 -1.45 4.52
C LEU A 197 -0.84 -2.36 3.31
N GLN A 198 -0.28 -3.56 3.33
CA GLN A 198 -0.48 -4.57 2.29
C GLN A 198 -1.97 -4.92 2.12
N SER A 199 -2.72 -5.09 3.22
CA SER A 199 -4.15 -5.39 3.15
C SER A 199 -5.00 -4.24 2.58
N LYS A 200 -4.48 -3.01 2.61
CA LYS A 200 -5.04 -1.83 1.97
C LYS A 200 -4.48 -1.58 0.56
N GLU A 201 -3.72 -2.53 0.02
CA GLU A 201 -3.06 -2.46 -1.29
C GLU A 201 -2.05 -1.30 -1.40
N VAL A 202 -1.48 -0.86 -0.27
CA VAL A 202 -0.38 0.10 -0.24
C VAL A 202 0.94 -0.66 -0.39
N VAL A 203 1.66 -0.38 -1.47
CA VAL A 203 3.00 -0.95 -1.69
C VAL A 203 4.03 -0.09 -0.94
N VAL A 204 4.90 -0.75 -0.17
CA VAL A 204 5.97 -0.11 0.59
C VAL A 204 7.30 -0.34 -0.12
N TYR A 205 8.01 0.73 -0.46
CA TYR A 205 9.36 0.74 -1.03
C TYR A 205 10.38 1.31 -0.06
#